data_AF-A0AAT9IZQ3-F1
#
_entry.id   AF-A0AAT9IZQ3-F1
#
_cell.length_a   1.000
_cell.length_b   1.000
_cell.length_c   1.000
_cell.angle_alpha   90.00
_cell.angle_beta   90.00
_cell.angle_gamma   90.00
#
_symmetry.space_group_name_H-M   'P 1'
#
loop_
_entity.id
_entity.type
_entity.pdbx_description
1 polymer ?
#
loop_
_entity_poly.entity_id
_entity_poly.type
_entity_poly.pdbx_seq_one_letter_code
_entity_poly.pdbx_strand_id
1 'polypeptide(L)'
;MLSRRTLLASVAATGLGSVLASALPRASRAQTAGLTAFVDPMIGTGGHGHVYPGASLPFGMIQLSPDTDNARWDACSGYYYDDKTLLGFSHTHLSGTGASDMLDLLVVPVTGEVRIKPGTLADPEGSYRTRMSHAQETARPGYYSIVLPENGIRAELTASTRAGLHRYTFPDSGPEDKGAHLLIDWAHGFRNDDRSATRLLSSSLRLMDENTLVGSRQVRQWAQGRVIHFALRLSQPAEFDDLLQGRYRDHRRHRL
;
A
#
# COMPACT_ATOMS: atom_id res chain seq x y z
N MET A 1 -20.60 43.81 -67.54
CA MET A 1 -20.65 43.38 -68.95
C MET A 1 -19.27 42.85 -69.35
N LEU A 2 -19.28 41.73 -70.08
CA LEU A 2 -18.23 40.94 -70.77
C LEU A 2 -16.81 41.55 -70.94
N SER A 3 -15.72 40.77 -70.91
CA SER A 3 -15.52 39.61 -71.79
C SER A 3 -14.45 38.59 -71.34
N ARG A 4 -14.69 37.34 -71.76
CA ARG A 4 -13.83 36.14 -71.72
C ARG A 4 -13.00 36.06 -73.02
N ARG A 5 -11.92 35.25 -72.96
CA ARG A 5 -11.17 34.55 -74.03
C ARG A 5 -9.96 35.28 -74.61
N THR A 6 -8.77 34.70 -74.43
CA THR A 6 -8.06 33.90 -75.45
C THR A 6 -7.08 32.94 -74.76
N LEU A 7 -6.85 31.80 -75.42
CA LEU A 7 -6.35 30.51 -74.92
C LEU A 7 -5.10 30.12 -75.74
N LEU A 8 -4.14 29.38 -75.12
CA LEU A 8 -3.07 28.53 -75.71
C LEU A 8 -1.88 29.25 -76.40
N ALA A 9 -0.60 28.80 -76.35
CA ALA A 9 -0.05 27.44 -76.22
C ALA A 9 1.44 27.40 -75.75
N SER A 10 1.83 26.20 -75.26
CA SER A 10 3.12 25.45 -75.39
C SER A 10 4.41 25.77 -74.60
N VAL A 11 4.64 24.94 -73.57
CA VAL A 11 5.79 24.02 -73.28
C VAL A 11 7.25 24.47 -73.47
N ALA A 12 8.02 24.45 -72.35
CA ALA A 12 9.35 23.81 -72.20
C ALA A 12 9.79 23.87 -70.70
N ALA A 13 9.55 22.84 -69.90
CA ALA A 13 10.57 21.90 -69.39
C ALA A 13 11.94 22.53 -69.03
N THR A 14 12.25 22.65 -67.74
CA THR A 14 13.32 21.89 -67.03
C THR A 14 13.75 22.61 -65.74
N GLY A 15 13.72 21.87 -64.63
CA GLY A 15 14.19 22.33 -63.33
C GLY A 15 13.92 21.27 -62.27
N LEU A 16 14.51 20.08 -62.45
CA LEU A 16 14.70 19.11 -61.36
C LEU A 16 15.42 19.85 -60.22
N GLY A 17 15.05 19.76 -58.96
CA GLY A 17 14.49 18.59 -58.27
C GLY A 17 15.55 18.08 -57.30
N SER A 18 15.13 17.89 -56.05
CA SER A 18 15.82 17.24 -54.91
C SER A 18 16.75 18.12 -54.05
N VAL A 19 16.14 18.84 -53.11
CA VAL A 19 16.75 19.02 -51.78
C VAL A 19 16.75 17.64 -51.13
N LEU A 20 17.89 16.95 -51.15
CA LEU A 20 18.13 15.77 -50.31
C LEU A 20 18.15 16.23 -48.86
N ALA A 21 16.97 16.33 -48.26
CA ALA A 21 16.84 16.29 -46.81
C ALA A 21 17.27 14.88 -46.40
N SER A 22 18.51 14.75 -45.95
CA SER A 22 19.04 13.55 -45.32
C SER A 22 18.20 13.26 -44.08
N ALA A 23 17.15 12.46 -44.26
CA ALA A 23 16.40 11.86 -43.17
C ALA A 23 17.35 10.87 -42.49
N LEU A 24 18.06 11.35 -41.46
CA LEU A 24 18.75 10.49 -40.53
C LEU A 24 17.73 9.47 -40.04
N PRO A 25 18.00 8.16 -40.14
CA PRO A 25 17.11 7.18 -39.54
C PRO A 25 17.07 7.49 -38.05
N ARG A 26 15.92 7.95 -37.57
CA ARG A 26 15.61 7.92 -36.14
C ARG A 26 15.66 6.45 -35.78
N ALA A 27 16.79 6.00 -35.24
CA ALA A 27 16.89 4.73 -34.57
C ALA A 27 15.79 4.75 -33.49
N SER A 28 14.69 4.06 -33.77
CA SER A 28 13.72 3.70 -32.76
C SER A 28 14.50 2.88 -31.75
N ARG A 29 14.89 3.51 -30.65
CA ARG A 29 15.41 2.79 -29.49
C ARG A 29 14.20 2.04 -28.97
N ALA A 30 14.01 0.81 -29.44
CA ALA A 30 13.09 -0.13 -28.83
C ALA A 30 13.45 -0.15 -27.34
N GLN A 31 12.62 0.49 -26.52
CA GLN A 31 12.82 0.51 -25.09
C GLN A 31 12.58 -0.92 -24.65
N THR A 32 13.65 -1.70 -24.52
CA THR A 32 13.58 -3.05 -23.98
C THR A 32 12.93 -2.90 -22.62
N ALA A 33 11.74 -3.48 -22.46
CA ALA A 33 11.06 -3.47 -21.17
C ALA A 33 12.05 -3.97 -20.12
N GLY A 34 12.24 -3.20 -19.04
CA GLY A 34 13.15 -3.62 -17.96
C GLY A 34 12.70 -4.98 -17.42
N LEU A 35 13.65 -5.82 -16.98
CA LEU A 35 13.35 -7.20 -16.55
C LEU A 35 12.26 -7.29 -15.48
N THR A 36 12.09 -6.25 -14.67
CA THR A 36 11.03 -6.15 -13.66
C THR A 36 9.62 -6.18 -14.23
N ALA A 37 9.44 -5.86 -15.53
CA ALA A 37 8.14 -5.89 -16.19
C ALA A 37 7.60 -7.32 -16.39
N PHE A 38 8.45 -8.35 -16.25
CA PHE A 38 8.05 -9.76 -16.35
C PHE A 38 7.64 -10.36 -15.00
N VAL A 39 7.86 -9.64 -13.90
CA VAL A 39 7.54 -10.14 -12.56
C VAL A 39 6.13 -9.71 -12.18
N ASP A 40 5.27 -10.69 -11.89
CA ASP A 40 3.94 -10.48 -11.35
C ASP A 40 3.89 -10.98 -9.88
N PRO A 41 3.90 -10.06 -8.88
CA PRO A 41 3.80 -10.44 -7.48
C PRO A 41 2.46 -11.06 -7.06
N MET A 42 1.43 -11.02 -7.92
CA MET A 42 0.13 -11.66 -7.64
C MET A 42 0.17 -13.18 -7.86
N ILE A 43 1.16 -13.70 -8.59
CA ILE A 43 1.28 -15.14 -8.83
C ILE A 43 1.58 -15.85 -7.50
N GLY A 44 0.62 -16.67 -7.04
CA GLY A 44 0.73 -17.45 -5.80
C GLY A 44 0.07 -16.79 -4.58
N THR A 45 -0.58 -15.63 -4.73
CA THR A 45 -1.29 -14.96 -3.62
C THR A 45 -2.66 -15.59 -3.33
N GLY A 46 -3.11 -16.54 -4.14
CA GLY A 46 -4.30 -17.37 -3.90
C GLY A 46 -3.95 -18.86 -3.99
N GLY A 47 -4.95 -19.74 -3.84
CA GLY A 47 -4.70 -21.18 -3.74
C GLY A 47 -3.88 -21.50 -2.50
N HIS A 48 -2.68 -22.10 -2.64
CA HIS A 48 -1.84 -22.44 -1.48
C HIS A 48 -0.41 -21.90 -1.61
N GLY A 49 -0.19 -20.91 -2.48
CA GLY A 49 1.14 -20.34 -2.71
C GLY A 49 1.65 -19.56 -1.49
N HIS A 50 0.75 -18.92 -0.74
CA HIS A 50 1.05 -18.15 0.48
C HIS A 50 2.15 -17.11 0.27
N VAL A 51 2.19 -16.44 -0.89
CA VAL A 51 3.05 -15.28 -1.11
C VAL A 51 2.27 -14.00 -0.82
N TYR A 52 2.95 -12.87 -0.78
CA TYR A 52 2.35 -11.55 -0.58
C TYR A 52 2.63 -10.64 -1.80
N PRO A 53 1.71 -9.73 -2.15
CA PRO A 53 1.89 -8.82 -3.30
C PRO A 53 2.65 -7.53 -2.95
N GLY A 54 2.94 -7.31 -1.67
CA GLY A 54 3.56 -6.11 -1.13
C GLY A 54 4.97 -5.79 -1.64
N ALA A 55 5.42 -4.58 -1.32
CA ALA A 55 6.72 -4.07 -1.71
C ALA A 55 7.84 -4.64 -0.81
N SER A 56 8.88 -5.17 -1.46
CA SER A 56 10.14 -5.50 -0.81
C SER A 56 11.32 -5.33 -1.77
N LEU A 57 12.51 -5.14 -1.24
CA LEU A 57 13.76 -5.27 -1.99
C LEU A 57 14.32 -6.69 -1.85
N PRO A 58 15.17 -7.16 -2.78
CA PRO A 58 15.85 -8.44 -2.62
C PRO A 58 16.52 -8.55 -1.25
N PHE A 59 16.14 -9.57 -0.48
CA PHE A 59 16.66 -9.84 0.87
C PHE A 59 16.45 -8.69 1.88
N GLY A 60 15.42 -7.86 1.67
CA GLY A 60 15.05 -6.76 2.56
C GLY A 60 14.45 -7.25 3.88
N MET A 61 14.69 -6.51 4.96
CA MET A 61 14.07 -6.72 6.27
C MET A 61 12.57 -6.39 6.26
N ILE A 62 12.16 -5.46 5.40
CA ILE A 62 10.77 -5.01 5.27
C ILE A 62 10.09 -5.70 4.09
N GLN A 63 8.91 -6.22 4.36
CA GLN A 63 7.97 -6.73 3.38
C GLN A 63 6.66 -5.96 3.60
N LEU A 64 6.53 -4.79 2.99
CA LEU A 64 5.40 -3.90 3.25
C LEU A 64 4.21 -4.30 2.36
N SER A 65 3.21 -4.95 2.94
CA SER A 65 2.12 -5.61 2.20
C SER A 65 0.74 -5.36 2.82
N PRO A 66 -0.35 -5.45 2.03
CA PRO A 66 -1.70 -5.59 2.58
C PRO A 66 -1.90 -6.90 3.35
N ASP A 67 -2.77 -6.82 4.36
CA ASP A 67 -3.23 -7.96 5.15
C ASP A 67 -4.74 -8.15 4.90
N THR A 68 -5.15 -9.22 4.22
CA THR A 68 -6.56 -9.60 4.07
C THR A 68 -7.08 -10.43 5.24
N ASP A 69 -6.22 -11.18 5.93
CA ASP A 69 -6.58 -11.93 7.12
C ASP A 69 -5.35 -12.23 7.98
N ASN A 70 -5.57 -12.50 9.27
CA ASN A 70 -4.50 -12.85 10.20
C ASN A 70 -4.85 -14.05 11.10
N ALA A 71 -5.86 -14.83 10.77
CA ALA A 71 -6.38 -15.92 11.61
C ALA A 71 -6.63 -17.24 10.84
N ARG A 72 -6.43 -17.25 9.51
CA ARG A 72 -6.63 -18.42 8.65
C ARG A 72 -5.34 -18.89 7.98
N TRP A 73 -5.19 -20.21 7.84
CA TRP A 73 -4.04 -20.85 7.21
C TRP A 73 -3.80 -20.40 5.76
N ASP A 74 -4.85 -20.24 4.95
CA ASP A 74 -4.70 -19.78 3.55
C ASP A 74 -4.03 -18.41 3.42
N ALA A 75 -4.06 -17.60 4.50
CA ALA A 75 -3.44 -16.28 4.58
C ALA A 75 -2.15 -16.30 5.42
N CYS A 76 -1.32 -17.36 5.35
CA CYS A 76 -0.04 -17.42 6.07
C CYS A 76 0.87 -16.20 5.85
N SER A 77 0.80 -15.59 4.66
CA SER A 77 1.51 -14.36 4.29
C SER A 77 0.75 -13.07 4.60
N GLY A 78 -0.35 -13.14 5.34
CA GLY A 78 -1.26 -12.02 5.59
C GLY A 78 -2.26 -11.75 4.46
N TYR A 79 -2.02 -12.22 3.23
CA TYR A 79 -2.85 -11.92 2.06
C TYR A 79 -3.37 -13.19 1.37
N TYR A 80 -4.64 -13.16 0.98
CA TYR A 80 -5.28 -14.18 0.15
C TYR A 80 -6.13 -13.53 -0.95
N TYR A 81 -5.82 -13.83 -2.22
CA TYR A 81 -6.39 -13.13 -3.38
C TYR A 81 -7.92 -13.15 -3.44
N ASP A 82 -8.57 -14.24 -3.03
CA ASP A 82 -10.04 -14.30 -3.14
C ASP A 82 -10.76 -13.49 -2.05
N ASP A 83 -10.06 -13.05 -1.01
CA ASP A 83 -10.66 -12.21 0.03
C ASP A 83 -11.13 -10.87 -0.56
N LYS A 84 -12.21 -10.34 0.00
CA LYS A 84 -12.87 -9.11 -0.49
C LYS A 84 -12.78 -7.95 0.47
N THR A 85 -12.00 -8.11 1.54
CA THR A 85 -11.76 -7.08 2.54
C THR A 85 -10.32 -7.13 3.03
N LEU A 86 -9.79 -6.01 3.49
CA LEU A 86 -8.47 -5.90 4.12
C LEU A 86 -8.55 -5.31 5.53
N LEU A 87 -7.58 -5.69 6.36
CA LEU A 87 -7.35 -5.12 7.69
C LEU A 87 -6.51 -3.84 7.62
N GLY A 88 -5.49 -3.81 6.77
CA GLY A 88 -4.54 -2.71 6.66
C GLY A 88 -3.26 -3.13 5.97
N PHE A 89 -2.16 -2.47 6.29
CA PHE A 89 -0.84 -2.73 5.70
C PHE A 89 0.21 -2.94 6.78
N SER A 90 0.80 -4.14 6.87
CA SER A 90 1.82 -4.47 7.86
C SER A 90 3.22 -4.58 7.24
N HIS A 91 4.27 -4.60 8.07
CA HIS A 91 5.65 -4.34 7.65
C HIS A 91 6.52 -5.59 7.49
N THR A 92 6.04 -6.75 7.97
CA THR A 92 6.83 -7.99 8.01
C THR A 92 5.96 -9.17 7.62
N HIS A 93 6.43 -9.97 6.66
CA HIS A 93 5.68 -11.08 6.09
C HIS A 93 6.59 -12.26 5.74
N LEU A 94 6.07 -13.47 5.91
CA LEU A 94 6.68 -14.69 5.41
C LEU A 94 6.10 -15.03 4.03
N SER A 95 6.93 -15.55 3.12
CA SER A 95 6.54 -15.92 1.77
C SER A 95 6.66 -17.42 1.56
N GLY A 96 5.56 -18.07 1.16
CA GLY A 96 5.52 -19.49 0.84
C GLY A 96 5.52 -20.44 2.03
N THR A 97 5.23 -19.95 3.24
CA THR A 97 5.23 -20.80 4.44
C THR A 97 3.89 -21.49 4.65
N GLY A 98 3.92 -22.73 5.12
CA GLY A 98 2.72 -23.46 5.59
C GLY A 98 2.39 -23.24 7.07
N ALA A 99 3.10 -22.32 7.72
CA ALA A 99 2.91 -21.87 9.08
C ALA A 99 3.05 -20.35 9.12
N SER A 100 2.31 -19.70 10.02
CA SER A 100 2.19 -18.25 10.05
C SER A 100 2.86 -17.64 11.27
N ASP A 101 3.36 -16.43 11.10
CA ASP A 101 3.96 -15.58 12.12
C ASP A 101 3.97 -14.14 11.57
N MET A 102 4.61 -13.18 12.27
CA MET A 102 4.79 -11.81 11.79
C MET A 102 3.48 -10.99 11.74
N LEU A 103 3.28 -10.24 10.66
CA LEU A 103 2.27 -9.18 10.51
C LEU A 103 2.47 -8.05 11.53
N ASP A 104 3.72 -7.61 11.72
CA ASP A 104 4.07 -6.55 12.66
C ASP A 104 3.75 -5.15 12.09
N LEU A 105 3.31 -4.24 12.98
CA LEU A 105 2.99 -2.83 12.68
C LEU A 105 1.95 -2.66 11.58
N LEU A 106 0.67 -2.84 11.91
CA LEU A 106 -0.42 -2.60 10.98
C LEU A 106 -0.79 -1.11 10.94
N VAL A 107 -0.76 -0.53 9.74
CA VAL A 107 -1.21 0.84 9.47
C VAL A 107 -2.52 0.78 8.67
N VAL A 108 -3.55 1.45 9.18
CA VAL A 108 -4.89 1.46 8.58
C VAL A 108 -5.27 2.92 8.26
N PRO A 109 -5.36 3.30 6.98
CA PRO A 109 -5.86 4.62 6.61
C PRO A 109 -7.38 4.68 6.73
N VAL A 110 -7.89 5.71 7.41
CA VAL A 110 -9.31 5.84 7.73
C VAL A 110 -9.78 7.27 7.41
N THR A 111 -11.01 7.40 6.93
CA THR A 111 -11.77 8.65 6.89
C THR A 111 -13.00 8.52 7.77
N GLY A 112 -13.40 9.57 8.46
CA GLY A 112 -14.58 9.57 9.30
C GLY A 112 -14.32 8.94 10.66
N GLU A 113 -15.34 8.25 11.17
CA GLU A 113 -15.28 7.57 12.46
C GLU A 113 -14.16 6.53 12.51
N VAL A 114 -13.27 6.65 13.50
CA VAL A 114 -12.19 5.67 13.74
C VAL A 114 -12.72 4.52 14.59
N ARG A 115 -12.91 3.37 13.93
CA ARG A 115 -13.23 2.10 14.59
C ARG A 115 -11.93 1.40 15.03
N ILE A 116 -11.96 0.73 16.18
CA ILE A 116 -10.75 0.13 16.79
C ILE A 116 -10.76 -1.40 16.82
N LYS A 117 -11.84 -2.03 16.37
CA LYS A 117 -11.94 -3.48 16.28
C LYS A 117 -11.60 -3.94 14.86
N PRO A 118 -10.84 -5.04 14.67
CA PRO A 118 -10.51 -5.56 13.33
C PRO A 118 -11.68 -6.21 12.59
N GLY A 119 -12.66 -6.76 13.31
CA GLY A 119 -13.71 -7.58 12.70
C GLY A 119 -13.16 -8.91 12.18
N THR A 120 -13.96 -9.62 11.39
CA THR A 120 -13.57 -10.88 10.74
C THR A 120 -13.98 -10.86 9.27
N LEU A 121 -13.55 -11.85 8.48
CA LEU A 121 -14.04 -12.02 7.11
C LEU A 121 -15.57 -12.23 7.06
N ALA A 122 -16.14 -12.91 8.05
CA ALA A 122 -17.57 -13.21 8.13
C ALA A 122 -18.40 -12.04 8.69
N ASP A 123 -17.80 -11.20 9.51
CA ASP A 123 -18.44 -10.04 10.15
C ASP A 123 -17.49 -8.82 10.11
N PRO A 124 -17.40 -8.16 8.94
CA PRO A 124 -16.57 -6.96 8.78
C PRO A 124 -17.26 -5.68 9.28
N GLU A 125 -18.58 -5.70 9.48
CA GLU A 125 -19.35 -4.51 9.83
C GLU A 125 -19.03 -4.02 11.26
N GLY A 126 -19.06 -2.71 11.48
CA GLY A 126 -18.70 -2.11 12.78
C GLY A 126 -17.20 -2.23 13.14
N SER A 127 -16.35 -2.66 12.22
CA SER A 127 -14.90 -2.79 12.38
C SER A 127 -14.11 -1.83 11.48
N TYR A 128 -12.78 -1.77 11.63
CA TYR A 128 -11.90 -1.00 10.74
C TYR A 128 -11.57 -1.73 9.42
N ARG A 129 -11.95 -3.00 9.29
CA ARG A 129 -11.79 -3.76 8.05
C ARG A 129 -12.60 -3.08 6.94
N THR A 130 -12.00 -2.93 5.77
CA THR A 130 -12.61 -2.24 4.63
C THR A 130 -12.65 -3.15 3.41
N ARG A 131 -13.64 -2.97 2.55
CA ARG A 131 -13.74 -3.72 1.29
C ARG A 131 -12.59 -3.39 0.36
N MET A 132 -12.17 -4.37 -0.43
CA MET A 132 -11.16 -4.22 -1.48
C MET A 132 -11.64 -4.76 -2.82
N SER A 133 -10.96 -4.35 -3.88
CA SER A 133 -11.17 -4.84 -5.25
C SER A 133 -9.86 -4.85 -6.02
N HIS A 134 -9.60 -5.93 -6.76
CA HIS A 134 -8.43 -6.05 -7.62
C HIS A 134 -8.51 -5.14 -8.86
N ALA A 135 -9.68 -4.54 -9.14
CA ALA A 135 -9.87 -3.68 -10.32
C ALA A 135 -8.93 -2.46 -10.33
N GLN A 136 -8.52 -2.00 -9.15
CA GLN A 136 -7.56 -0.91 -8.97
C GLN A 136 -6.46 -1.29 -7.98
N GLU A 137 -6.03 -2.55 -8.03
CA GLU A 137 -4.87 -3.07 -7.30
C GLU A 137 -3.72 -3.25 -8.28
N THR A 138 -2.51 -2.89 -7.88
CA THR A 138 -1.32 -2.98 -8.72
C THR A 138 -0.13 -3.41 -7.87
N ALA A 139 0.51 -4.50 -8.27
CA ALA A 139 1.74 -4.99 -7.68
C ALA A 139 2.83 -5.12 -8.75
N ARG A 140 4.06 -4.72 -8.41
CA ARG A 140 5.27 -4.90 -9.22
C ARG A 140 6.49 -4.89 -8.29
N PRO A 141 7.68 -5.35 -8.72
CA PRO A 141 8.86 -5.33 -7.87
C PRO A 141 9.10 -3.98 -7.18
N GLY A 142 9.13 -4.00 -5.84
CA GLY A 142 9.35 -2.81 -5.00
C GLY A 142 8.16 -1.85 -4.86
N TYR A 143 6.97 -2.19 -5.37
CA TYR A 143 5.81 -1.29 -5.31
C TYR A 143 4.47 -2.04 -5.25
N TYR A 144 3.58 -1.58 -4.37
CA TYR A 144 2.19 -2.01 -4.30
C TYR A 144 1.26 -0.80 -4.20
N SER A 145 0.07 -0.88 -4.79
CA SER A 145 -0.97 0.13 -4.62
C SER A 145 -2.37 -0.47 -4.72
N ILE A 146 -3.31 0.10 -3.97
CA ILE A 146 -4.74 -0.20 -4.09
C ILE A 146 -5.59 1.05 -3.88
N VAL A 147 -6.72 1.14 -4.58
CA VAL A 147 -7.79 2.10 -4.29
C VAL A 147 -8.89 1.39 -3.52
N LEU A 148 -9.19 1.90 -2.32
CA LEU A 148 -10.19 1.35 -1.43
C LEU A 148 -11.59 1.85 -1.81
N PRO A 149 -12.50 0.98 -2.28
CA PRO A 149 -13.77 1.41 -2.87
C PRO A 149 -14.72 2.12 -1.90
N GLU A 150 -14.69 1.79 -0.61
CA GLU A 150 -15.65 2.35 0.36
C GLU A 150 -15.36 3.79 0.76
N ASN A 151 -14.08 4.13 0.87
CA ASN A 151 -13.63 5.44 1.36
C ASN A 151 -12.82 6.20 0.31
N GLY A 152 -12.60 5.66 -0.89
CA GLY A 152 -11.89 6.31 -1.98
C GLY A 152 -10.39 6.53 -1.72
N ILE A 153 -9.85 6.01 -0.61
CA ILE A 153 -8.44 6.21 -0.27
C ILE A 153 -7.58 5.40 -1.23
N ARG A 154 -6.57 6.06 -1.83
CA ARG A 154 -5.49 5.37 -2.54
C ARG A 154 -4.34 5.13 -1.57
N ALA A 155 -3.96 3.87 -1.38
CA ALA A 155 -2.75 3.47 -0.68
C ALA A 155 -1.66 3.11 -1.69
N GLU A 156 -0.44 3.57 -1.44
CA GLU A 156 0.75 3.25 -2.23
C GLU A 156 1.90 2.92 -1.27
N LEU A 157 2.59 1.82 -1.55
CA LEU A 157 3.60 1.23 -0.69
C LEU A 157 4.89 1.01 -1.47
N THR A 158 6.03 1.36 -0.88
CA THR A 158 7.35 0.97 -1.35
C THR A 158 8.28 0.67 -0.18
N ALA A 159 9.41 0.02 -0.42
CA ALA A 159 10.32 -0.39 0.64
C ALA A 159 11.79 -0.17 0.26
N SER A 160 12.58 0.18 1.27
CA SER A 160 14.03 0.03 1.27
C SER A 160 14.42 -1.28 1.96
N THR A 161 15.72 -1.49 2.20
CA THR A 161 16.18 -2.70 2.90
C THR A 161 15.71 -2.77 4.36
N ARG A 162 15.37 -1.65 5.02
CA ARG A 162 15.00 -1.59 6.45
C ARG A 162 13.90 -0.58 6.80
N ALA A 163 13.27 0.06 5.82
CA ALA A 163 12.17 1.00 6.03
C ALA A 163 11.11 0.83 4.95
N GLY A 164 9.84 0.91 5.35
CA GLY A 164 8.69 1.02 4.47
C GLY A 164 8.28 2.49 4.28
N LEU A 165 7.77 2.84 3.11
CA LEU A 165 7.22 4.16 2.83
C LEU A 165 5.77 3.99 2.35
N HIS A 166 4.88 4.73 2.99
CA HIS A 166 3.46 4.78 2.66
C HIS A 166 3.16 6.14 2.04
N ARG A 167 2.32 6.15 1.01
CA ARG A 167 1.63 7.35 0.54
C ARG A 167 0.13 7.07 0.51
N TYR A 168 -0.62 7.90 1.21
CA TYR A 168 -2.07 7.85 1.24
C TYR A 168 -2.62 9.10 0.55
N THR A 169 -3.48 8.91 -0.44
CA THR A 169 -4.29 9.98 -1.02
C THR A 169 -5.72 9.79 -0.55
N PHE A 170 -6.14 10.67 0.35
CA PHE A 170 -7.51 10.73 0.83
C PHE A 170 -8.38 11.44 -0.22
N PRO A 171 -9.67 11.07 -0.36
CA PRO A 171 -10.58 11.82 -1.22
C PRO A 171 -10.73 13.25 -0.68
N ASP A 172 -11.07 14.19 -1.56
CA ASP A 172 -11.45 15.53 -1.13
C ASP A 172 -12.62 15.41 -0.15
N SER A 173 -12.46 16.00 1.04
CA SER A 173 -13.57 16.24 1.94
C SER A 173 -14.58 17.09 1.18
N GLY A 174 -15.75 16.53 0.86
CA GLY A 174 -16.88 17.31 0.37
C GLY A 174 -17.33 18.33 1.44
N PRO A 175 -18.58 18.82 1.38
CA PRO A 175 -19.12 19.74 2.40
C PRO A 175 -19.03 19.21 3.84
N GLU A 176 -18.88 17.90 4.01
CA GLU A 176 -18.62 17.23 5.28
C GLU A 176 -17.14 16.84 5.33
N ASP A 177 -16.35 17.57 6.12
CA ASP A 177 -15.00 17.15 6.48
C ASP A 177 -15.10 15.86 7.31
N LYS A 178 -14.68 14.75 6.70
CA LYS A 178 -14.66 13.44 7.36
C LYS A 178 -13.39 13.23 8.18
N GLY A 179 -12.40 14.12 8.11
CA GLY A 179 -11.10 13.89 8.73
C GLY A 179 -10.30 12.77 8.06
N ALA A 180 -8.97 12.88 8.11
CA ALA A 180 -8.03 11.87 7.66
C ALA A 180 -7.29 11.31 8.87
N HIS A 181 -7.32 9.99 9.04
CA HIS A 181 -6.75 9.31 10.19
C HIS A 181 -5.85 8.15 9.75
N LEU A 182 -4.84 7.88 10.55
CA LEU A 182 -4.06 6.64 10.48
C LEU A 182 -4.22 5.90 11.80
N LEU A 183 -4.94 4.79 11.79
CA LEU A 183 -4.99 3.88 12.93
C LEU A 183 -3.75 2.98 12.90
N ILE A 184 -3.04 2.94 14.02
CA ILE A 184 -1.88 2.06 14.22
C ILE A 184 -2.31 0.93 15.15
N ASP A 185 -2.55 -0.26 14.59
CA ASP A 185 -2.83 -1.44 15.40
C ASP A 185 -1.51 -2.12 15.79
N TRP A 186 -0.99 -1.73 16.95
CA TRP A 186 0.24 -2.30 17.49
C TRP A 186 0.05 -3.66 18.18
N ALA A 187 -1.18 -4.14 18.28
CA ALA A 187 -1.51 -5.49 18.75
C ALA A 187 -1.67 -6.49 17.60
N HIS A 188 -1.86 -6.00 16.36
CA HIS A 188 -1.97 -6.83 15.17
C HIS A 188 -0.78 -7.78 15.00
N GLY A 189 -1.09 -8.99 14.57
CA GLY A 189 -0.14 -10.08 14.37
C GLY A 189 -0.94 -11.32 13.99
N PHE A 190 -0.26 -12.37 13.52
CA PHE A 190 -0.96 -13.62 13.24
C PHE A 190 -1.56 -14.26 14.51
N ARG A 191 -2.78 -14.80 14.37
CA ARG A 191 -3.63 -15.36 15.42
C ARG A 191 -3.90 -16.83 15.11
N ASN A 192 -4.20 -17.63 16.12
CA ASN A 192 -4.51 -19.05 15.90
C ASN A 192 -5.90 -19.24 15.27
N ASP A 193 -6.82 -18.32 15.58
CA ASP A 193 -8.19 -18.29 15.12
C ASP A 193 -8.81 -16.89 15.39
N ASP A 194 -10.02 -16.68 14.89
CA ASP A 194 -10.80 -15.44 15.02
C ASP A 194 -11.18 -15.07 16.47
N ARG A 195 -10.96 -15.95 17.45
CA ARG A 195 -11.30 -15.72 18.87
C ARG A 195 -10.06 -15.44 19.72
N SER A 196 -8.89 -15.87 19.28
CA SER A 196 -7.61 -15.70 19.97
C SER A 196 -7.00 -14.32 19.71
N ALA A 197 -6.32 -13.70 20.66
CA ALA A 197 -5.53 -12.49 20.39
C ALA A 197 -4.07 -12.85 20.05
N THR A 198 -3.36 -11.97 19.35
CA THR A 198 -1.90 -12.04 19.24
C THR A 198 -1.29 -12.09 20.63
N ARG A 199 -0.41 -13.05 20.87
CA ARG A 199 0.20 -13.25 22.19
C ARG A 199 1.34 -12.27 22.43
N LEU A 200 1.00 -11.07 22.87
CA LEU A 200 1.94 -10.04 23.34
C LEU A 200 2.44 -10.38 24.75
N LEU A 201 3.75 -10.31 24.96
CA LEU A 201 4.39 -10.42 26.28
C LEU A 201 4.64 -9.05 26.91
N SER A 202 4.99 -8.07 26.09
CA SER A 202 5.14 -6.67 26.46
C SER A 202 4.88 -5.79 25.25
N SER A 203 4.37 -4.58 25.47
CA SER A 203 4.17 -3.59 24.41
C SER A 203 4.30 -2.18 24.97
N SER A 204 4.88 -1.28 24.19
CA SER A 204 4.97 0.15 24.49
C SER A 204 4.87 0.96 23.20
N LEU A 205 4.14 2.06 23.26
CA LEU A 205 4.09 3.11 22.25
C LEU A 205 4.42 4.45 22.91
N ARG A 206 5.08 5.34 22.18
CA ARG A 206 5.39 6.70 22.64
C ARG A 206 5.53 7.64 21.45
N LEU A 207 4.92 8.81 21.55
CA LEU A 207 5.30 9.95 20.71
C LEU A 207 6.65 10.49 21.14
N MET A 208 7.64 10.42 20.25
CA MET A 208 8.97 10.98 20.47
C MET A 208 8.98 12.50 20.24
N ASP A 209 8.19 12.95 19.27
CA ASP A 209 7.96 14.35 18.90
C ASP A 209 6.58 14.49 18.20
N GLU A 210 6.29 15.66 17.64
CA GLU A 210 4.99 16.00 17.01
C GLU A 210 4.59 15.08 15.84
N ASN A 211 5.56 14.41 15.20
CA ASN A 211 5.32 13.62 14.00
C ASN A 211 5.90 12.21 14.07
N THR A 212 6.56 11.82 15.16
CA THR A 212 7.30 10.56 15.26
C THR A 212 6.76 9.67 16.38
N LEU A 213 6.17 8.55 16.00
CA LEU A 213 5.73 7.49 16.90
C LEU A 213 6.81 6.40 16.96
N VAL A 214 7.23 6.03 18.16
CA VAL A 214 8.13 4.89 18.38
C VAL A 214 7.44 3.80 19.18
N GLY A 215 7.82 2.56 18.93
CA GLY A 215 7.25 1.43 19.65
C GLY A 215 8.21 0.27 19.83
N SER A 216 7.88 -0.54 20.81
CA SER A 216 8.56 -1.79 21.12
C SER A 216 7.51 -2.82 21.52
N ARG A 217 7.65 -4.06 21.06
CA ARG A 217 6.85 -5.18 21.54
C ARG A 217 7.67 -6.46 21.59
N GLN A 218 7.25 -7.36 22.46
CA GLN A 218 7.73 -8.74 22.48
C GLN A 218 6.54 -9.68 22.28
N VAL A 219 6.67 -10.64 21.38
CA VAL A 219 5.58 -11.57 21.03
C VAL A 219 5.98 -13.02 21.24
N ARG A 220 4.97 -13.87 21.39
CA ARG A 220 5.12 -15.32 21.50
C ARG A 220 4.20 -16.04 20.52
N GLN A 221 4.64 -16.13 19.26
CA GLN A 221 3.96 -16.81 18.16
C GLN A 221 4.76 -18.07 17.77
N TRP A 222 4.86 -18.42 16.47
CA TRP A 222 5.66 -19.57 16.04
C TRP A 222 7.12 -19.44 16.51
N ALA A 223 7.78 -18.32 16.17
CA ALA A 223 9.05 -17.95 16.76
C ALA A 223 8.83 -17.30 18.14
N GLN A 224 9.34 -17.99 19.16
CA GLN A 224 9.15 -17.61 20.56
C GLN A 224 10.05 -16.42 20.94
N GLY A 225 9.45 -15.37 21.53
CA GLY A 225 10.21 -14.29 22.18
C GLY A 225 10.75 -13.22 21.23
N ARG A 226 10.25 -13.13 20.00
CA ARG A 226 10.61 -12.07 19.04
C ARG A 226 10.41 -10.69 19.64
N VAL A 227 11.41 -9.82 19.48
CA VAL A 227 11.37 -8.42 19.90
C VAL A 227 11.35 -7.55 18.65
N ILE A 228 10.39 -6.63 18.57
CA ILE A 228 10.19 -5.76 17.42
C ILE A 228 10.21 -4.32 17.91
N HIS A 229 11.00 -3.49 17.23
CA HIS A 229 11.06 -2.05 17.43
C HIS A 229 10.71 -1.35 16.12
N PHE A 230 10.06 -0.19 16.22
CA PHE A 230 9.83 0.67 15.07
C PHE A 230 9.94 2.15 15.42
N ALA A 231 10.17 2.95 14.39
CA ALA A 231 9.94 4.38 14.38
C ALA A 231 9.14 4.72 13.12
N LEU A 232 7.98 5.36 13.29
CA LEU A 232 7.10 5.82 12.22
C LEU A 232 7.07 7.33 12.26
N ARG A 233 7.39 7.97 11.13
CA ARG A 233 7.36 9.42 10.98
C ARG A 233 6.32 9.85 9.97
N LEU A 234 5.48 10.80 10.35
CA LEU A 234 4.46 11.41 9.51
C LEU A 234 5.02 12.60 8.73
N SER A 235 4.51 12.82 7.52
CA SER A 235 4.86 13.97 6.67
C SER A 235 4.22 15.28 7.15
N GLN A 236 3.18 15.21 7.98
CA GLN A 236 2.47 16.33 8.58
C GLN A 236 2.32 16.07 10.09
N PRO A 237 2.23 17.12 10.93
CA PRO A 237 1.83 16.96 12.32
C PRO A 237 0.46 16.31 12.44
N ALA A 238 0.30 15.49 13.47
CA ALA A 238 -0.96 14.83 13.76
C ALA A 238 -1.27 14.89 15.25
N GLU A 239 -2.55 15.01 15.57
CA GLU A 239 -3.03 14.73 16.93
C GLU A 239 -2.96 13.22 17.15
N PHE A 240 -2.42 12.81 18.29
CA PHE A 240 -2.30 11.41 18.66
C PHE A 240 -3.23 11.11 19.81
N ASP A 241 -4.22 10.27 19.53
CA ASP A 241 -5.11 9.71 20.53
C ASP A 241 -4.75 8.25 20.78
N ASP A 242 -4.37 7.93 22.01
CA ASP A 242 -4.22 6.55 22.43
C ASP A 242 -5.61 5.95 22.70
N LEU A 243 -6.11 5.18 21.73
CA LEU A 243 -7.42 4.56 21.79
C LEU A 243 -7.40 3.21 22.53
N LEU A 244 -6.24 2.77 23.04
CA LEU A 244 -6.14 1.54 23.82
C LEU A 244 -6.27 1.83 25.32
N GLN A 245 -7.39 1.31 25.84
CA GLN A 245 -7.87 1.30 27.22
C GLN A 245 -8.62 2.56 27.64
N GLY A 246 -9.91 2.40 27.95
CA GLY A 246 -10.78 3.41 28.55
C GLY A 246 -10.36 3.94 29.94
N ARG A 247 -9.06 3.97 30.26
CA ARG A 247 -8.42 4.68 31.39
C ARG A 247 -6.94 4.94 31.10
N TYR A 248 -6.59 6.02 30.40
CA TYR A 248 -5.41 6.83 30.75
C TYR A 248 -5.56 8.27 30.24
N ARG A 249 -6.18 9.14 31.05
CA ARG A 249 -5.90 10.58 31.00
C ARG A 249 -4.68 10.81 31.89
N ASP A 250 -3.50 11.05 31.32
CA ASP A 250 -2.55 11.95 31.98
C ASP A 250 -2.49 13.25 31.18
N HIS A 251 -3.22 14.24 31.69
CA HIS A 251 -3.10 15.63 31.31
C HIS A 251 -1.75 16.16 31.78
N ARG A 252 -0.69 15.94 31.00
CA ARG A 252 0.49 16.80 31.10
C ARG A 252 0.59 17.72 29.90
N ARG A 253 -0.18 18.80 30.03
CA ARG A 253 0.17 20.10 29.45
C ARG A 253 1.61 20.42 29.81
N HIS A 254 2.52 20.36 28.85
CA HIS A 254 3.72 21.17 28.93
C HIS A 254 3.28 22.61 28.66
N ARG A 255 3.20 23.40 29.73
CA ARG A 255 3.45 24.83 29.62
C ARG A 255 4.90 24.98 29.15
N LEU A 256 5.07 25.60 27.99
CA LEU A 256 5.98 26.73 27.82
C LEU A 256 5.15 27.84 27.14
#